data_AF-A0A9R1CKX5-F1
#
_entry.id   AF-A0A9R1CKX5-F1
#
_cell.length_a   1.000
_cell.length_b   1.000
_cell.length_c   1.000
_cell.angle_alpha   90.00
_cell.angle_beta   90.00
_cell.angle_gamma   90.00
#
_symmetry.space_group_name_H-M   'P 1'
#
loop_
_entity.id
_entity.type
_entity.pdbx_description
1 polymer ?
#
loop_
_entity_poly.entity_id
_entity_poly.type
_entity_poly.pdbx_seq_one_letter_code
_entity_poly.pdbx_strand_id
1 'polypeptide(L)'
;MAALRAYLERSASLFGRNAQKETGPQTIFSFTSTHPPVDHPHHFSTGSDAQLGGLTTADLKLIPSQPPAEPTASSQPSYSHMAFYGYMSTAVPSTHAGKIRTGFAGFRNTSRSTLFGQDTWDLDMATHLRIVVAYRGWEGWRNRWVVNIGVDDRPRTDIFQHRLELPSSPLSTSSTQPLDPFALPLPHFTTLHLPLSSFVLIKKGHVSPTPVAMSRSQIRTVGFALLGRDRDDVASPLPPAASKKGVAGVSLGGWGRGSVDEAETDPELKAMLEEDRLLGPDANAGSSMSGKTQPGGGYHRKGVAQPSSVAAAAPATTQLAAGGEEAIIGEVKEGYYELCIKSVEAVKWDPELDEVESTA
;
A
#
# COMPACT_ATOMS: atom_id res chain seq x y z
N MET A 1 13.75 -26.72 -13.57
CA MET A 1 13.99 -27.40 -12.28
C MET A 1 13.91 -26.47 -11.07
N ALA A 2 14.63 -25.33 -11.02
CA ALA A 2 14.60 -24.42 -9.87
C ALA A 2 13.21 -23.80 -9.58
N ALA A 3 12.49 -23.36 -10.62
CA ALA A 3 11.14 -22.79 -10.47
C ALA A 3 10.13 -23.80 -9.92
N LEU A 4 10.20 -25.07 -10.37
CA LEU A 4 9.33 -26.15 -9.89
C LEU A 4 9.62 -26.49 -8.42
N ARG A 5 10.90 -26.56 -8.01
CA ARG A 5 11.27 -26.76 -6.59
C ARG A 5 10.73 -25.64 -5.71
N ALA A 6 10.95 -24.39 -6.08
CA ALA A 6 10.43 -23.24 -5.33
C ALA A 6 8.89 -23.26 -5.25
N TYR A 7 8.21 -23.72 -6.31
CA TYR A 7 6.74 -23.86 -6.34
C TYR A 7 6.23 -24.97 -5.41
N LEU A 8 6.92 -26.12 -5.36
CA LEU A 8 6.60 -27.22 -4.45
C LEU A 8 6.91 -26.86 -2.98
N GLU A 9 8.04 -26.21 -2.71
CA GLU A 9 8.40 -25.73 -1.37
C GLU A 9 7.37 -24.73 -0.83
N ARG A 10 6.87 -23.82 -1.69
CA ARG A 10 5.77 -22.91 -1.32
C ARG A 10 4.49 -23.66 -0.99
N SER A 11 4.14 -24.66 -1.80
CA SER A 11 2.94 -25.46 -1.59
C SER A 11 3.01 -26.24 -0.27
N ALA A 12 4.18 -26.76 0.10
CA ALA A 12 4.41 -27.40 1.39
C ALA A 12 4.36 -26.39 2.56
N SER A 13 4.95 -25.21 2.40
CA SER A 13 4.88 -24.13 3.40
C SER A 13 3.46 -23.67 3.67
N LEU A 14 2.64 -23.52 2.63
CA LEU A 14 1.22 -23.17 2.78
C LEU A 14 0.44 -24.21 3.57
N PHE A 15 0.68 -25.50 3.28
CA PHE A 15 0.05 -26.57 4.02
C PHE A 15 0.41 -26.53 5.51
N GLY A 16 1.68 -26.26 5.83
CA GLY A 16 2.14 -26.06 7.21
C GLY A 16 1.49 -24.85 7.89
N ARG A 17 1.47 -23.70 7.21
CA ARG A 17 0.85 -22.45 7.72
C ARG A 17 -0.64 -22.60 7.98
N ASN A 18 -1.37 -23.28 7.08
CA ASN A 18 -2.82 -23.49 7.25
C ASN A 18 -3.15 -24.55 8.31
N ALA A 19 -2.26 -25.52 8.54
CA ALA A 19 -2.44 -26.55 9.57
C ALA A 19 -2.15 -26.04 10.98
N GLN A 20 -1.34 -24.99 11.12
CA GLN A 20 -0.89 -24.45 12.40
C GLN A 20 -1.48 -23.05 12.60
N LYS A 21 -2.56 -22.95 13.39
CA LYS A 21 -3.13 -21.66 13.77
C LYS A 21 -2.21 -21.01 14.82
N GLU A 22 -1.18 -20.32 14.35
CA GLU A 22 -0.19 -19.66 15.21
C GLU A 22 -0.85 -18.53 16.03
N THR A 23 -0.57 -18.53 17.34
CA THR A 23 -1.11 -17.52 18.27
C THR A 23 -0.18 -16.32 18.47
N GLY A 24 0.95 -16.28 17.76
CA GLY A 24 1.98 -15.24 17.86
C GLY A 24 1.94 -14.23 16.70
N PRO A 25 2.86 -13.25 16.70
CA PRO A 25 3.07 -12.35 15.56
C PRO A 25 3.31 -13.14 14.28
N GLN A 26 2.55 -12.83 13.23
CA GLN A 26 2.73 -13.42 11.92
C GLN A 26 3.46 -12.45 11.00
N THR A 27 4.69 -12.77 10.64
CA THR A 27 5.49 -11.96 9.72
C THR A 27 4.92 -12.02 8.30
N ILE A 28 4.60 -10.85 7.73
CA ILE A 28 4.20 -10.73 6.33
C ILE A 28 5.46 -10.59 5.47
N PHE A 29 6.35 -9.67 5.83
CA PHE A 29 7.71 -9.57 5.27
C PHE A 29 8.65 -8.81 6.22
N SER A 30 9.95 -9.07 6.07
CA SER A 30 11.00 -8.44 6.86
C SER A 30 12.21 -8.10 5.97
N PHE A 31 12.83 -6.96 6.21
CA PHE A 31 13.99 -6.46 5.44
C PHE A 31 15.23 -6.26 6.30
N THR A 32 15.16 -6.70 7.57
CA THR A 32 16.24 -6.52 8.52
C THR A 32 16.84 -7.86 8.94
N SER A 33 18.17 -7.94 8.96
CA SER A 33 18.87 -9.15 9.36
C SER A 33 18.69 -9.49 10.84
N THR A 34 18.21 -8.56 11.66
CA THR A 34 17.84 -8.84 13.05
C THR A 34 16.49 -9.56 13.18
N HIS A 35 15.74 -9.70 12.07
CA HIS A 35 14.45 -10.36 12.04
C HIS A 35 14.30 -11.22 10.76
N PRO A 36 15.02 -12.36 10.68
CA PRO A 36 15.01 -13.23 9.50
C PRO A 36 13.66 -13.99 9.34
N PRO A 37 13.33 -14.46 8.12
CA PRO A 37 14.09 -14.30 6.88
C PRO A 37 14.03 -12.88 6.31
N VAL A 38 15.09 -12.48 5.60
CA VAL A 38 15.15 -11.18 4.91
C VAL A 38 14.58 -11.34 3.50
N ASP A 39 13.49 -10.64 3.23
CA ASP A 39 12.90 -10.51 1.91
C ASP A 39 13.74 -9.62 0.99
N HIS A 40 13.75 -9.99 -0.29
CA HIS A 40 14.52 -9.29 -1.30
C HIS A 40 13.63 -8.44 -2.22
N PRO A 41 14.15 -7.33 -2.79
CA PRO A 41 13.35 -6.40 -3.60
C PRO A 41 12.62 -7.06 -4.79
N HIS A 42 13.17 -8.12 -5.38
CA HIS A 42 12.54 -8.84 -6.49
C HIS A 42 11.27 -9.62 -6.09
N HIS A 43 10.99 -9.75 -4.79
CA HIS A 43 9.71 -10.26 -4.29
C HIS A 43 8.57 -9.23 -4.36
N PHE A 44 8.89 -7.98 -4.73
CA PHE A 44 7.96 -6.86 -4.74
C PHE A 44 7.83 -6.30 -6.16
N SER A 45 6.64 -5.82 -6.48
CA SER A 45 6.38 -5.05 -7.70
C SER A 45 6.32 -3.57 -7.35
N THR A 46 7.06 -2.75 -8.09
CA THR A 46 6.99 -1.28 -8.02
C THR A 46 6.08 -0.73 -9.10
N GLY A 47 5.56 0.46 -8.87
CA GLY A 47 4.70 1.17 -9.80
C GLY A 47 4.75 2.67 -9.59
N SER A 48 4.74 3.45 -10.66
CA SER A 48 4.61 4.90 -10.62
C SER A 48 3.90 5.44 -11.86
N ASP A 49 3.42 6.67 -11.79
CA ASP A 49 2.76 7.34 -12.92
C ASP A 49 3.63 7.45 -14.19
N ALA A 50 4.96 7.23 -14.11
CA ALA A 50 5.84 7.18 -15.27
C ALA A 50 5.42 6.11 -16.29
N GLN A 51 4.81 5.01 -15.85
CA GLN A 51 4.27 3.99 -16.76
C GLN A 51 3.11 4.49 -17.63
N LEU A 52 2.48 5.61 -17.23
CA LEU A 52 1.41 6.28 -17.97
C LEU A 52 1.92 7.55 -18.68
N GLY A 53 3.22 7.83 -18.63
CA GLY A 53 3.82 9.06 -19.16
C GLY A 53 3.91 10.21 -18.15
N GLY A 54 3.80 9.93 -16.85
CA GLY A 54 4.11 10.88 -15.77
C GLY A 54 5.62 11.04 -15.53
N LEU A 55 5.98 11.82 -14.50
CA LEU A 55 7.37 12.16 -14.18
C LEU A 55 7.87 11.51 -12.88
N THR A 56 7.01 10.74 -12.18
CA THR A 56 7.37 10.15 -10.90
C THR A 56 8.26 8.93 -11.08
N THR A 57 9.42 8.90 -10.43
CA THR A 57 10.33 7.74 -10.39
C THR A 57 10.09 6.90 -9.14
N ALA A 58 10.40 5.60 -9.19
CA ALA A 58 10.21 4.69 -8.06
C ALA A 58 11.22 3.52 -8.11
N ASP A 59 12.03 3.39 -7.06
CA ASP A 59 13.05 2.35 -6.89
C ASP A 59 12.95 1.67 -5.51
N LEU A 60 13.40 0.42 -5.44
CA LEU A 60 13.50 -0.37 -4.21
C LEU A 60 14.92 -0.89 -4.03
N LYS A 61 15.52 -0.67 -2.85
CA LYS A 61 16.83 -1.23 -2.50
C LYS A 61 16.88 -1.71 -1.04
N LEU A 62 17.62 -2.80 -0.81
CA LEU A 62 18.02 -3.20 0.53
C LEU A 62 19.23 -2.38 0.97
N ILE A 63 19.17 -1.82 2.17
CA ILE A 63 20.20 -0.97 2.75
C ILE A 63 21.03 -1.79 3.74
N PRO A 64 22.35 -1.93 3.52
CA PRO A 64 23.23 -2.62 4.47
C PRO A 64 23.21 -2.00 5.87
N SER A 65 23.38 -2.83 6.90
CA SER A 65 23.51 -2.38 8.30
C SER A 65 24.82 -1.64 8.57
N GLN A 66 25.83 -1.86 7.74
CA GLN A 66 27.14 -1.25 7.82
C GLN A 66 27.61 -0.85 6.41
N PRO A 67 28.44 0.21 6.27
CA PRO A 67 29.10 0.50 5.00
C PRO A 67 29.87 -0.74 4.53
N PRO A 68 30.03 -0.98 3.21
CA PRO A 68 30.81 -2.10 2.72
C PRO A 68 32.24 -2.02 3.30
N ALA A 69 32.57 -2.91 4.23
CA ALA A 69 33.95 -3.14 4.62
C ALA A 69 34.69 -3.81 3.46
N GLU A 70 36.01 -3.66 3.40
CA GLU A 70 36.84 -4.37 2.42
C GLU A 70 36.51 -5.87 2.40
N PRO A 71 36.61 -6.54 1.23
CA PRO A 71 36.10 -7.89 1.03
C PRO A 71 36.90 -8.92 1.84
N THR A 72 36.58 -9.07 3.12
CA THR A 72 36.95 -10.24 3.90
C THR A 72 35.99 -11.37 3.56
N ALA A 73 36.54 -12.48 3.08
CA ALA A 73 35.80 -13.66 2.67
C ALA A 73 34.89 -14.17 3.80
N SER A 74 33.61 -14.39 3.48
CA SER A 74 32.62 -15.25 4.16
C SER A 74 31.48 -14.66 5.01
N SER A 75 31.35 -13.34 5.22
CA SER A 75 30.13 -12.82 5.89
C SER A 75 28.99 -12.56 4.90
N GLN A 76 27.81 -13.15 5.14
CA GLN A 76 26.58 -12.79 4.43
C GLN A 76 26.25 -11.32 4.72
N PRO A 77 25.80 -10.53 3.73
CA PRO A 77 25.48 -9.12 3.96
C PRO A 77 24.36 -8.98 4.99
N SER A 78 24.60 -8.16 6.02
CA SER A 78 23.58 -7.78 7.00
C SER A 78 22.84 -6.54 6.52
N TYR A 79 21.51 -6.56 6.58
CA TYR A 79 20.64 -5.49 6.11
C TYR A 79 19.92 -4.81 7.27
N SER A 80 19.86 -3.48 7.18
CA SER A 80 19.16 -2.62 8.14
C SER A 80 17.67 -2.59 7.85
N HIS A 81 17.31 -2.36 6.58
CA HIS A 81 15.95 -2.12 6.11
C HIS A 81 15.90 -2.13 4.57
N MET A 82 14.70 -1.99 4.02
CA MET A 82 14.47 -1.67 2.61
C MET A 82 14.08 -0.19 2.47
N ALA A 83 14.68 0.49 1.50
CA ALA A 83 14.32 1.85 1.10
C ALA A 83 13.48 1.80 -0.18
N PHE A 84 12.27 2.36 -0.13
CA PHE A 84 11.46 2.69 -1.30
C PHE A 84 11.55 4.19 -1.57
N TYR A 85 12.22 4.57 -2.65
CA TYR A 85 12.58 5.97 -2.88
C TYR A 85 12.39 6.39 -4.33
N GLY A 86 12.39 7.70 -4.55
CA GLY A 86 12.23 8.28 -5.87
C GLY A 86 12.00 9.78 -5.80
N TYR A 87 11.64 10.35 -6.94
CA TYR A 87 11.25 11.76 -7.07
C TYR A 87 9.80 11.82 -7.52
N MET A 88 8.93 12.40 -6.69
CA MET A 88 7.50 12.54 -6.96
C MET A 88 7.24 13.86 -7.68
N SER A 89 6.37 13.83 -8.68
CA SER A 89 5.86 15.04 -9.34
C SER A 89 4.37 14.94 -9.63
N THR A 90 3.62 16.00 -9.29
CA THR A 90 2.21 16.14 -9.67
C THR A 90 2.03 16.90 -10.99
N ALA A 91 3.13 17.26 -11.68
CA ALA A 91 3.06 17.86 -13.00
C ALA A 91 2.50 16.84 -13.99
N VAL A 92 1.67 17.30 -14.92
CA VAL A 92 1.18 16.48 -16.03
C VAL A 92 1.93 16.97 -17.28
N PRO A 93 2.75 16.12 -17.92
CA PRO A 93 3.41 16.51 -19.15
C PRO A 93 2.40 16.96 -20.21
N SER A 94 2.73 18.00 -20.97
CA SER A 94 1.81 18.64 -21.92
C SER A 94 1.24 17.67 -22.95
N THR A 95 2.02 16.66 -23.37
CA THR A 95 1.61 15.58 -24.28
C THR A 95 0.51 14.67 -23.70
N HIS A 96 0.40 14.64 -22.38
CA HIS A 96 -0.52 13.81 -21.59
C HIS A 96 -1.58 14.63 -20.84
N ALA A 97 -1.68 15.93 -21.09
CA ALA A 97 -2.70 16.80 -20.49
C ALA A 97 -4.12 16.26 -20.74
N GLY A 98 -4.90 16.16 -19.66
CA GLY A 98 -6.26 15.59 -19.66
C GLY A 98 -6.34 14.06 -19.82
N LYS A 99 -5.23 13.38 -20.16
CA LYS A 99 -5.23 11.93 -20.43
C LYS A 99 -4.89 11.09 -19.19
N ILE A 100 -4.07 11.64 -18.29
CA ILE A 100 -3.55 10.92 -17.14
C ILE A 100 -3.68 11.74 -15.86
N ARG A 101 -3.65 11.03 -14.73
CA ARG A 101 -3.48 11.60 -13.40
C ARG A 101 -2.08 11.24 -12.91
N THR A 102 -1.26 12.25 -12.62
CA THR A 102 0.09 12.09 -12.05
C THR A 102 0.07 12.29 -10.53
N GLY A 103 1.22 12.08 -9.90
CA GLY A 103 1.40 12.08 -8.46
C GLY A 103 1.15 10.70 -7.84
N PHE A 104 1.73 9.63 -8.37
CA PHE A 104 1.62 8.30 -7.76
C PHE A 104 2.92 7.50 -7.84
N ALA A 105 3.27 6.87 -6.72
CA ALA A 105 4.29 5.84 -6.64
C ALA A 105 3.91 4.83 -5.56
N GLY A 106 4.23 3.56 -5.75
CA GLY A 106 4.04 2.55 -4.72
C GLY A 106 4.73 1.24 -5.04
N PHE A 107 4.69 0.35 -4.07
CA PHE A 107 5.12 -1.03 -4.24
C PHE A 107 4.24 -1.97 -3.42
N ARG A 108 4.24 -3.25 -3.78
CA ARG A 108 3.54 -4.31 -3.03
C ARG A 108 4.27 -5.63 -3.17
N ASN A 109 4.06 -6.54 -2.23
CA ASN A 109 4.54 -7.91 -2.41
C ASN A 109 3.84 -8.54 -3.63
N THR A 110 4.55 -9.44 -4.29
CA THR A 110 4.00 -10.25 -5.38
C THR A 110 3.07 -11.33 -4.81
N SER A 111 1.85 -11.42 -5.36
CA SER A 111 0.96 -12.57 -5.13
C SER A 111 1.57 -13.78 -5.83
N ARG A 112 1.58 -14.93 -5.17
CA ARG A 112 2.17 -16.16 -5.72
C ARG A 112 1.12 -17.25 -5.78
N SER A 113 0.82 -17.75 -6.97
CA SER A 113 0.01 -18.95 -7.15
C SER A 113 0.78 -20.19 -6.64
N THR A 114 0.04 -21.13 -6.07
CA THR A 114 0.51 -22.43 -5.56
C THR A 114 -0.40 -23.55 -6.07
N LEU A 115 -0.09 -24.81 -5.78
CA LEU A 115 -0.94 -25.95 -6.20
C LEU A 115 -2.33 -25.93 -5.56
N PHE A 116 -2.49 -25.17 -4.46
CA PHE A 116 -3.72 -25.13 -3.65
C PHE A 116 -4.41 -23.76 -3.72
N GLY A 117 -4.13 -22.97 -4.75
CA GLY A 117 -4.66 -21.62 -4.93
C GLY A 117 -3.62 -20.52 -4.69
N GLN A 118 -4.07 -19.32 -4.31
CA GLN A 118 -3.17 -18.20 -4.02
C GLN A 118 -2.52 -18.33 -2.64
N ASP A 119 -1.23 -18.03 -2.53
CA ASP A 119 -0.56 -17.83 -1.24
C ASP A 119 -1.18 -16.58 -0.59
N THR A 120 -2.00 -16.83 0.43
CA THR A 120 -2.71 -15.82 1.19
C THR A 120 -2.39 -15.96 2.68
N TRP A 121 -2.52 -14.86 3.41
CA TRP A 121 -2.42 -14.87 4.87
C TRP A 121 -3.80 -14.90 5.50
N ASP A 122 -3.97 -15.77 6.49
CA ASP A 122 -5.07 -15.74 7.44
C ASP A 122 -4.69 -14.93 8.68
N LEU A 123 -5.22 -13.72 8.76
CA LEU A 123 -5.00 -12.74 9.83
C LEU A 123 -6.19 -12.67 10.81
N ASP A 124 -7.07 -13.67 10.87
CA ASP A 124 -8.27 -13.63 11.73
C ASP A 124 -7.93 -13.44 13.22
N MET A 125 -6.77 -13.94 13.66
CA MET A 125 -6.30 -13.81 15.06
C MET A 125 -5.58 -12.49 15.33
N ALA A 126 -5.22 -11.75 14.28
CA ALA A 126 -4.59 -10.45 14.40
C ALA A 126 -5.64 -9.34 14.56
N THR A 127 -5.24 -8.31 15.29
CA THR A 127 -6.04 -7.10 15.50
C THR A 127 -5.43 -5.91 14.77
N HIS A 128 -4.10 -5.90 14.63
CA HIS A 128 -3.33 -4.80 14.09
C HIS A 128 -2.28 -5.30 13.10
N LEU A 129 -1.94 -4.42 12.17
CA LEU A 129 -0.73 -4.50 11.37
C LEU A 129 0.36 -3.69 12.09
N ARG A 130 1.40 -4.36 12.57
CA ARG A 130 2.60 -3.75 13.14
C ARG A 130 3.58 -3.44 12.00
N ILE A 131 3.96 -2.19 11.88
CA ILE A 131 4.87 -1.71 10.83
C ILE A 131 6.02 -0.96 11.48
N VAL A 132 7.25 -1.43 11.26
CA VAL A 132 8.45 -0.70 11.69
C VAL A 132 8.98 0.11 10.50
N VAL A 133 8.78 1.43 10.54
CA VAL A 133 8.94 2.32 9.39
C VAL A 133 9.64 3.63 9.77
N ALA A 134 10.28 4.27 8.80
CA ALA A 134 10.80 5.62 8.89
C ALA A 134 10.59 6.37 7.58
N TYR A 135 10.69 7.69 7.64
CA TYR A 135 10.58 8.57 6.48
C TYR A 135 11.82 9.46 6.33
N ARG A 136 12.25 9.63 5.08
CA ARG A 136 13.28 10.59 4.65
C ARG A 136 12.78 11.33 3.41
N GLY A 137 13.24 12.57 3.23
CA GLY A 137 12.94 13.36 2.03
C GLY A 137 12.10 14.60 2.29
N TRP A 138 11.34 15.04 1.30
CA TRP A 138 10.60 16.29 1.37
C TRP A 138 9.37 16.20 2.29
N GLU A 139 9.33 17.07 3.30
CA GLU A 139 8.28 17.13 4.33
C GLU A 139 6.86 17.20 3.74
N GLY A 140 6.69 17.79 2.55
CA GLY A 140 5.40 17.85 1.84
C GLY A 140 4.79 16.48 1.48
N TRP A 141 5.60 15.42 1.43
CA TRP A 141 5.15 14.05 1.13
C TRP A 141 4.91 13.18 2.37
N ARG A 142 5.45 13.54 3.54
CA ARG A 142 5.48 12.67 4.74
C ARG A 142 4.12 12.10 5.13
N ASN A 143 3.06 12.91 5.07
CA ASN A 143 1.72 12.48 5.49
C ASN A 143 0.83 12.02 4.32
N ARG A 144 1.41 11.75 3.15
CA ARG A 144 0.66 11.31 1.96
C ARG A 144 0.81 9.82 1.64
N TRP A 145 1.42 9.08 2.57
CA TRP A 145 1.59 7.64 2.46
C TRP A 145 0.34 6.88 2.89
N VAL A 146 0.11 5.76 2.23
CA VAL A 146 -0.98 4.83 2.51
C VAL A 146 -0.48 3.40 2.47
N VAL A 147 -1.10 2.53 3.27
CA VAL A 147 -0.95 1.07 3.20
C VAL A 147 -2.15 0.51 2.48
N ASN A 148 -1.91 -0.35 1.50
CA ASN A 148 -2.92 -1.02 0.71
C ASN A 148 -2.88 -2.52 0.98
N ILE A 149 -4.05 -3.09 1.24
CA ILE A 149 -4.28 -4.52 1.40
C ILE A 149 -5.20 -4.99 0.28
N GLY A 150 -4.72 -5.98 -0.47
CA GLY A 150 -5.52 -6.69 -1.47
C GLY A 150 -6.00 -8.01 -0.88
N VAL A 151 -7.28 -8.30 -1.05
CA VAL A 151 -7.91 -9.57 -0.63
C VAL A 151 -8.27 -10.40 -1.86
N ASP A 152 -8.33 -11.72 -1.70
CA ASP A 152 -8.57 -12.63 -2.83
C ASP A 152 -10.05 -12.77 -3.22
N ASP A 153 -10.96 -12.63 -2.25
CA ASP A 153 -12.43 -12.68 -2.43
C ASP A 153 -13.03 -11.47 -3.19
N ARG A 154 -12.19 -10.56 -3.71
CA ARG A 154 -12.61 -9.35 -4.42
C ARG A 154 -11.84 -9.12 -5.72
N PRO A 155 -12.41 -8.34 -6.66
CA PRO A 155 -11.69 -7.90 -7.85
C PRO A 155 -10.35 -7.29 -7.49
N ARG A 156 -9.31 -7.55 -8.30
CA ARG A 156 -7.95 -7.03 -8.06
C ARG A 156 -7.88 -5.51 -8.03
N THR A 157 -8.88 -4.83 -8.59
CA THR A 157 -9.05 -3.36 -8.57
C THR A 157 -9.53 -2.81 -7.24
N ASP A 158 -10.04 -3.67 -6.36
CA ASP A 158 -10.53 -3.29 -5.04
C ASP A 158 -9.40 -3.48 -4.03
N ILE A 159 -9.13 -2.44 -3.25
CA ILE A 159 -8.09 -2.44 -2.23
C ILE A 159 -8.64 -1.87 -0.94
N PHE A 160 -8.21 -2.42 0.18
CA PHE A 160 -8.43 -1.86 1.51
C PHE A 160 -7.27 -0.94 1.83
N GLN A 161 -7.55 0.32 2.17
CA GLN A 161 -6.51 1.33 2.34
C GLN A 161 -6.57 1.96 3.74
N HIS A 162 -5.40 2.18 4.33
CA HIS A 162 -5.22 2.96 5.54
C HIS A 162 -4.17 4.06 5.32
N ARG A 163 -4.36 5.25 5.88
CA ARG A 163 -3.36 6.32 5.81
C ARG A 163 -2.25 6.09 6.83
N LEU A 164 -1.00 6.37 6.47
CA LEU A 164 0.10 6.36 7.42
C LEU A 164 0.30 7.74 8.03
N GLU A 165 0.35 7.78 9.35
CA GLU A 165 0.76 8.93 10.13
C GLU A 165 2.21 8.71 10.55
N LEU A 166 3.14 9.15 9.70
CA LEU A 166 4.57 9.01 9.95
C LEU A 166 5.00 10.17 10.86
N PRO A 167 5.72 9.97 11.97
CA PRO A 167 6.21 11.09 12.79
C PRO A 167 7.22 11.94 12.03
N SER A 168 7.34 13.21 12.43
CA SER A 168 8.43 14.06 11.93
C SER A 168 9.78 13.52 12.39
N SER A 169 10.80 13.69 11.57
CA SER A 169 12.15 13.18 11.76
C SER A 169 13.15 14.23 11.27
N PRO A 170 14.37 14.31 11.83
CA PRO A 170 15.43 15.18 11.31
C PRO A 170 15.76 14.96 9.83
N LEU A 171 15.42 13.79 9.28
CA LEU A 171 15.62 13.46 7.87
C LEU A 171 14.40 13.76 6.97
N SER A 172 13.33 14.29 7.56
CA SER A 172 12.21 14.89 6.85
C SER A 172 12.47 16.39 6.74
N THR A 173 12.80 16.85 5.54
CA THR A 173 13.41 18.17 5.31
C THR A 173 12.51 19.04 4.43
N SER A 174 12.72 20.36 4.46
CA SER A 174 12.08 21.28 3.51
C SER A 174 12.68 21.20 2.10
N SER A 175 13.83 20.54 1.93
CA SER A 175 14.48 20.37 0.63
C SER A 175 13.74 19.35 -0.23
N THR A 176 13.60 19.67 -1.51
CA THR A 176 13.07 18.76 -2.53
C THR A 176 14.14 17.90 -3.17
N GLN A 177 15.43 18.18 -2.88
CA GLN A 177 16.57 17.53 -3.53
C GLN A 177 16.63 16.03 -3.26
N PRO A 178 17.07 15.22 -4.24
CA PRO A 178 17.32 13.80 -4.03
C PRO A 178 18.34 13.54 -2.91
N LEU A 179 18.07 12.51 -2.11
CA LEU A 179 19.01 11.99 -1.14
C LEU A 179 19.59 10.66 -1.63
N ASP A 180 20.80 10.35 -1.16
CA ASP A 180 21.37 9.02 -1.33
C ASP A 180 20.79 8.08 -0.25
N PRO A 181 20.07 7.01 -0.64
CA PRO A 181 19.51 6.06 0.33
C PRO A 181 20.60 5.33 1.14
N PHE A 182 21.84 5.26 0.64
CA PHE A 182 22.98 4.65 1.34
C PHE A 182 23.73 5.61 2.27
N ALA A 183 23.42 6.91 2.22
CA ALA A 183 24.08 7.89 3.06
C ALA A 183 23.67 7.75 4.53
N LEU A 184 24.64 8.00 5.41
CA LEU A 184 24.42 8.14 6.85
C LEU A 184 23.92 9.57 7.19
N PRO A 185 23.22 9.74 8.34
CA PRO A 185 22.85 8.72 9.32
C PRO A 185 21.69 7.84 8.85
N LEU A 186 21.62 6.62 9.38
CA LEU A 186 20.45 5.76 9.17
C LEU A 186 19.19 6.40 9.77
N PRO A 187 18.01 6.13 9.19
CA PRO A 187 16.78 6.73 9.65
C PRO A 187 16.35 6.27 11.04
N HIS A 188 15.65 7.16 11.75
CA HIS A 188 15.03 6.84 13.03
C HIS A 188 13.69 6.13 12.79
N PHE A 189 13.62 4.86 13.20
CA PHE A 189 12.43 4.02 12.99
C PHE A 189 11.40 4.21 14.08
N THR A 190 10.14 4.14 13.68
CA THR A 190 8.97 4.14 14.56
C THR A 190 8.13 2.91 14.27
N THR A 191 7.50 2.38 15.30
CA THR A 191 6.54 1.28 15.19
C THR A 191 5.14 1.85 15.13
N LEU A 192 4.39 1.52 14.07
CA LEU A 192 2.98 1.85 13.92
C LEU A 192 2.14 0.60 14.11
N HIS A 193 1.06 0.70 14.89
CA HIS A 193 0.05 -0.34 15.02
C HIS A 193 -1.24 0.13 14.35
N LEU A 194 -1.53 -0.40 13.15
CA LEU A 194 -2.71 -0.01 12.38
C LEU A 194 -3.84 -1.03 12.63
N PRO A 195 -5.00 -0.62 13.18
CA PRO A 195 -6.11 -1.54 13.38
C PRO A 195 -6.57 -2.14 12.04
N LEU A 196 -6.69 -3.47 11.94
CA LEU A 196 -7.20 -4.11 10.72
C LEU A 196 -8.65 -3.70 10.41
N SER A 197 -9.40 -3.24 11.43
CA SER A 197 -10.76 -2.72 11.30
C SER A 197 -10.85 -1.29 10.73
N SER A 198 -9.76 -0.50 10.74
CA SER A 198 -9.78 0.89 10.25
C SER A 198 -9.48 1.03 8.76
N PHE A 199 -9.16 -0.07 8.07
CA PHE A 199 -8.94 -0.06 6.63
C PHE A 199 -10.25 0.17 5.87
N VAL A 200 -10.22 1.09 4.91
CA VAL A 200 -11.38 1.50 4.12
C VAL A 200 -11.30 0.94 2.71
N LEU A 201 -12.41 0.37 2.23
CA LEU A 201 -12.49 -0.16 0.87
C LEU A 201 -12.46 0.94 -0.18
N ILE A 202 -11.56 0.79 -1.14
CA ILE A 202 -11.39 1.65 -2.31
C ILE A 202 -11.72 0.84 -3.55
N LYS A 203 -12.74 1.27 -4.29
CA LYS A 203 -13.20 0.64 -5.53
C LYS A 203 -12.85 1.53 -6.70
N LYS A 204 -12.03 1.03 -7.63
CA LYS A 204 -11.63 1.77 -8.85
C LYS A 204 -11.12 3.19 -8.54
N GLY A 205 -10.34 3.34 -7.48
CA GLY A 205 -9.78 4.62 -7.03
C GLY A 205 -10.70 5.48 -6.15
N HIS A 206 -11.96 5.09 -5.94
CA HIS A 206 -12.92 5.84 -5.12
C HIS A 206 -13.18 5.16 -3.78
N VAL A 207 -13.37 5.94 -2.71
CA VAL A 207 -13.80 5.42 -1.41
C VAL A 207 -15.19 4.81 -1.54
N SER A 208 -15.38 3.59 -1.03
CA SER A 208 -16.71 2.97 -0.96
C SER A 208 -17.62 3.84 -0.08
N PRO A 209 -18.81 4.25 -0.56
CA PRO A 209 -19.72 5.09 0.24
C PRO A 209 -20.30 4.32 1.45
N THR A 210 -20.33 2.99 1.36
CA THR A 210 -20.74 2.12 2.45
C THR A 210 -19.51 1.52 3.12
N PRO A 211 -19.43 1.54 4.47
CA PRO A 211 -18.41 0.80 5.21
C PRO A 211 -18.49 -0.69 4.87
N VAL A 212 -17.38 -1.26 4.41
CA VAL A 212 -17.26 -2.69 4.12
C VAL A 212 -16.12 -3.22 4.97
N ALA A 213 -16.37 -4.28 5.73
CA ALA A 213 -15.33 -4.93 6.50
C ALA A 213 -14.37 -5.69 5.57
N MET A 214 -13.08 -5.62 5.88
CA MET A 214 -12.04 -6.39 5.20
C MET A 214 -12.09 -7.85 5.64
N SER A 215 -12.12 -8.78 4.69
CA SER A 215 -11.86 -10.19 4.97
C SER A 215 -10.42 -10.33 5.47
N ARG A 216 -10.20 -10.97 6.61
CA ARG A 216 -8.88 -11.13 7.22
C ARG A 216 -8.26 -12.49 6.91
N SER A 217 -9.04 -13.46 6.45
CA SER A 217 -8.59 -14.83 6.19
C SER A 217 -7.95 -15.03 4.82
N GLN A 218 -8.07 -14.07 3.90
CA GLN A 218 -7.61 -14.18 2.51
C GLN A 218 -6.81 -12.95 2.07
N ILE A 219 -5.86 -12.51 2.89
CA ILE A 219 -4.99 -11.40 2.53
C ILE A 219 -4.02 -11.86 1.45
N ARG A 220 -4.05 -11.21 0.28
CA ARG A 220 -3.24 -11.58 -0.88
C ARG A 220 -2.00 -10.69 -1.04
N THR A 221 -2.16 -9.39 -0.81
CA THR A 221 -1.06 -8.43 -0.95
C THR A 221 -1.12 -7.36 0.12
N VAL A 222 0.03 -6.94 0.61
CA VAL A 222 0.26 -5.73 1.37
C VAL A 222 1.26 -4.87 0.60
N GLY A 223 0.96 -3.58 0.49
CA GLY A 223 1.80 -2.63 -0.21
C GLY A 223 1.68 -1.23 0.34
N PHE A 224 2.58 -0.36 -0.09
CA PHE A 224 2.67 1.03 0.32
C PHE A 224 2.60 1.92 -0.91
N ALA A 225 1.93 3.06 -0.81
CA ALA A 225 1.88 4.03 -1.88
C ALA A 225 1.95 5.46 -1.34
N LEU A 226 2.57 6.33 -2.13
CA LEU A 226 2.57 7.77 -1.96
C LEU A 226 1.59 8.39 -2.96
N LEU A 227 0.67 9.20 -2.45
CA LEU A 227 -0.35 9.88 -3.25
C LEU A 227 -0.06 11.38 -3.32
N GLY A 228 0.42 11.86 -4.45
CA GLY A 228 0.79 13.26 -4.66
C GLY A 228 -0.41 14.22 -4.72
N ARG A 229 -1.60 13.74 -5.07
CA ARG A 229 -2.85 14.52 -5.17
C ARG A 229 -3.96 13.95 -4.31
N ASP A 230 -4.80 14.83 -3.77
CA ASP A 230 -5.96 14.42 -3.00
C ASP A 230 -7.00 13.79 -3.92
N ARG A 231 -7.78 12.81 -3.46
CA ARG A 231 -8.66 12.04 -4.35
C ARG A 231 -9.69 12.91 -5.08
N ASP A 232 -10.15 13.94 -4.40
CA ASP A 232 -11.13 14.92 -4.86
C ASP A 232 -10.50 16.08 -5.64
N ASP A 233 -9.18 16.07 -5.87
CA ASP A 233 -8.55 16.97 -6.85
C ASP A 233 -9.09 16.58 -8.23
N VAL A 234 -10.19 17.24 -8.63
CA VAL A 234 -10.83 17.08 -9.93
C VAL A 234 -9.80 17.48 -10.99
N ALA A 235 -9.29 16.50 -11.74
CA ALA A 235 -8.77 16.81 -13.07
C ALA A 235 -9.95 17.39 -13.86
N SER A 236 -9.79 18.60 -14.40
CA SER A 236 -10.85 19.30 -15.15
C SER A 236 -11.63 18.32 -16.04
N PRO A 237 -12.97 18.40 -16.06
CA PRO A 237 -13.78 17.45 -16.81
C PRO A 237 -13.32 17.42 -18.27
N LEU A 238 -12.96 16.23 -18.73
CA LEU A 238 -12.68 15.96 -20.14
C LEU A 238 -13.86 16.49 -20.98
N PRO A 239 -13.62 17.23 -22.09
CA PRO A 239 -14.68 17.47 -23.05
C PRO A 239 -15.22 16.12 -23.54
N PRO A 240 -16.53 16.00 -23.79
CA PRO A 240 -17.12 14.73 -24.20
C PRO A 240 -16.44 14.23 -25.47
N ALA A 241 -15.73 13.11 -25.36
CA ALA A 241 -15.09 12.47 -26.48
C ALA A 241 -16.17 12.05 -27.49
N ALA A 242 -16.08 12.59 -28.71
CA ALA A 242 -16.87 12.11 -29.83
C ALA A 242 -16.68 10.59 -29.94
N SER A 243 -17.80 9.88 -29.97
CA SER A 243 -17.88 8.41 -29.99
C SER A 243 -17.04 7.82 -31.12
N LYS A 244 -15.83 7.35 -30.78
CA LYS A 244 -15.10 6.34 -31.54
C LYS A 244 -14.99 5.10 -30.67
N LYS A 245 -15.60 4.01 -31.16
CA LYS A 245 -15.54 2.70 -30.54
C LYS A 245 -14.07 2.26 -30.39
N GLY A 246 -13.71 1.87 -29.17
CA GLY A 246 -12.56 1.04 -28.87
C GLY A 246 -11.32 1.78 -28.38
N VAL A 247 -11.29 2.15 -27.09
CA VAL A 247 -10.14 1.99 -26.19
C VAL A 247 -10.70 1.88 -24.76
N ALA A 248 -10.42 0.78 -24.08
CA ALA A 248 -10.80 0.56 -22.69
C ALA A 248 -10.10 1.58 -21.76
N GLY A 249 -10.88 2.25 -20.91
CA GLY A 249 -10.35 3.19 -19.92
C GLY A 249 -9.44 2.48 -18.92
N VAL A 250 -8.23 3.04 -18.74
CA VAL A 250 -7.22 2.52 -17.82
C VAL A 250 -7.66 2.82 -16.39
N SER A 251 -8.11 1.78 -15.70
CA SER A 251 -8.48 1.79 -14.29
C SER A 251 -7.23 1.86 -13.41
N LEU A 252 -7.13 2.93 -12.61
CA LEU A 252 -6.16 3.06 -11.52
C LEU A 252 -6.47 2.00 -10.44
N GLY A 253 -5.90 0.80 -10.56
CA GLY A 253 -6.21 -0.29 -9.63
C GLY A 253 -5.44 -1.60 -9.83
N GLY A 254 -4.31 -1.64 -10.53
CA GLY A 254 -3.59 -2.90 -10.75
C GLY A 254 -2.12 -2.70 -11.05
N TRP A 255 -1.28 -2.56 -10.01
CA TRP A 255 0.17 -2.45 -10.21
C TRP A 255 0.84 -3.81 -10.10
N GLY A 256 0.83 -4.54 -11.20
CA GLY A 256 1.56 -5.79 -11.38
C GLY A 256 1.07 -6.46 -12.65
N ARG A 257 1.98 -6.69 -13.59
CA ARG A 257 1.77 -7.43 -14.83
C ARG A 257 1.09 -8.76 -14.55
N GLY A 258 -0.21 -8.78 -14.78
CA GLY A 258 -0.90 -9.86 -15.44
C GLY A 258 -1.81 -9.13 -16.40
N SER A 259 -1.31 -8.84 -17.61
CA SER A 259 -2.25 -8.53 -18.67
C SER A 259 -3.11 -9.77 -18.82
N VAL A 260 -4.41 -9.58 -18.98
CA VAL A 260 -5.32 -10.63 -19.43
C VAL A 260 -4.80 -11.25 -20.74
N ASP A 261 -3.91 -10.55 -21.46
CA ASP A 261 -3.20 -11.06 -22.65
C ASP A 261 -2.20 -12.19 -22.39
N GLU A 262 -1.55 -12.29 -21.21
CA GLU A 262 -0.57 -13.37 -20.97
C GLU A 262 -1.26 -14.75 -20.85
N ALA A 263 -2.53 -14.78 -20.41
CA ALA A 263 -3.36 -15.98 -20.40
C ALA A 263 -3.91 -16.37 -21.78
N GLU A 264 -3.91 -15.46 -22.76
CA GLU A 264 -4.26 -15.77 -24.14
C GLU A 264 -3.07 -16.35 -24.93
N THR A 265 -1.84 -16.05 -24.53
CA THR A 265 -0.62 -16.48 -25.23
C THR A 265 -0.01 -17.78 -24.74
N ASP A 266 -0.40 -18.28 -23.56
CA ASP A 266 0.10 -19.54 -23.00
C ASP A 266 -0.97 -20.66 -23.11
N PRO A 267 -0.82 -21.59 -24.07
CA PRO A 267 -1.81 -22.65 -24.30
C PRO A 267 -1.88 -23.66 -23.14
N GLU A 268 -0.84 -23.78 -22.33
CA GLU A 268 -0.79 -24.69 -21.18
C GLU A 268 -1.56 -24.07 -19.99
N LEU A 269 -1.38 -22.77 -19.77
CA LEU A 269 -2.11 -22.00 -18.75
C LEU A 269 -3.61 -21.88 -19.07
N LYS A 270 -3.95 -21.75 -20.36
CA LYS A 270 -5.33 -21.74 -20.84
C LYS A 270 -6.02 -23.09 -20.60
N ALA A 271 -5.34 -24.20 -20.90
CA ALA A 271 -5.86 -25.54 -20.66
C ALA A 271 -6.13 -25.79 -19.15
N MET A 272 -5.23 -25.34 -18.28
CA MET A 272 -5.41 -25.44 -16.82
C MET A 272 -6.60 -24.62 -16.31
N LEU A 273 -6.79 -23.39 -16.81
CA LEU A 273 -7.91 -22.53 -16.43
C LEU A 273 -9.27 -23.04 -16.96
N GLU A 274 -9.26 -23.76 -18.08
CA GLU A 274 -10.45 -24.35 -18.69
C GLU A 274 -10.85 -25.66 -17.98
N GLU A 275 -9.88 -26.41 -17.46
CA GLU A 275 -10.10 -27.58 -16.59
C GLU A 275 -10.69 -27.18 -15.22
N ASP A 276 -10.23 -26.08 -14.62
CA ASP A 276 -10.76 -25.55 -13.36
C ASP A 276 -12.19 -25.00 -13.48
N ARG A 277 -12.60 -24.51 -14.66
CA ARG A 277 -14.00 -24.09 -14.92
C ARG A 277 -14.98 -25.25 -15.03
N LEU A 278 -14.49 -26.48 -15.27
CA LEU A 278 -15.33 -27.68 -15.35
C LEU A 278 -15.65 -28.27 -13.96
N LEU A 279 -14.91 -27.88 -12.93
CA LEU A 279 -15.19 -28.24 -11.53
C LEU A 279 -16.02 -27.13 -10.87
N GLY A 280 -17.34 -27.20 -11.07
CA GLY A 280 -18.30 -26.26 -10.50
C GLY A 280 -18.26 -26.13 -8.95
N PRO A 281 -19.02 -25.18 -8.38
CA PRO A 281 -18.87 -24.72 -6.98
C PRO A 281 -19.34 -25.73 -5.90
N ASP A 282 -19.67 -26.96 -6.26
CA ASP A 282 -20.24 -27.96 -5.36
C ASP A 282 -19.22 -29.08 -5.02
N ALA A 283 -18.12 -28.70 -4.36
CA ALA A 283 -17.22 -29.62 -3.66
C ALA A 283 -17.01 -29.18 -2.20
N ASN A 284 -18.15 -29.12 -1.50
CA ASN A 284 -18.42 -29.29 -0.07
C ASN A 284 -17.28 -29.21 0.97
N ALA A 285 -17.44 -28.28 1.93
CA ALA A 285 -17.05 -28.50 3.33
C ALA A 285 -18.17 -28.03 4.28
N GLY A 286 -18.99 -28.98 4.74
CA GLY A 286 -19.49 -29.09 6.11
C GLY A 286 -20.50 -28.05 6.63
N SER A 287 -21.79 -28.39 6.57
CA SER A 287 -22.86 -27.79 7.38
C SER A 287 -22.81 -28.24 8.85
N SER A 288 -23.00 -27.30 9.80
CA SER A 288 -23.48 -27.46 11.21
C SER A 288 -22.92 -26.28 12.04
N MET A 289 -23.61 -25.46 12.83
CA MET A 289 -24.96 -25.46 13.42
C MET A 289 -25.36 -24.01 13.78
N SER A 290 -26.67 -23.75 13.80
CA SER A 290 -27.32 -22.51 14.22
C SER A 290 -27.21 -22.24 15.73
N GLY A 291 -27.00 -20.97 16.11
CA GLY A 291 -27.21 -20.47 17.47
C GLY A 291 -27.49 -18.96 17.47
N LYS A 292 -28.76 -18.58 17.58
CA LYS A 292 -29.23 -17.19 17.76
C LYS A 292 -28.77 -16.63 19.11
N THR A 293 -28.16 -15.44 19.10
CA THR A 293 -28.24 -14.50 20.24
C THR A 293 -28.07 -13.06 19.77
N GLN A 294 -29.11 -12.23 19.95
CA GLN A 294 -29.01 -10.76 20.09
C GLN A 294 -28.71 -10.43 21.56
N PRO A 295 -28.04 -9.32 21.94
CA PRO A 295 -28.56 -7.93 21.84
C PRO A 295 -27.47 -6.92 21.39
N GLY A 296 -27.75 -5.71 20.90
CA GLY A 296 -28.44 -4.59 21.54
C GLY A 296 -27.39 -3.64 22.16
N GLY A 297 -27.23 -2.44 21.59
CA GLY A 297 -26.28 -1.44 22.10
C GLY A 297 -26.25 -0.17 21.25
N GLY A 298 -27.17 0.75 21.52
CA GLY A 298 -27.20 2.08 20.93
C GLY A 298 -26.14 2.99 21.54
N TYR A 299 -25.54 3.86 20.72
CA TYR A 299 -24.68 4.93 21.20
C TYR A 299 -25.35 6.29 21.03
N HIS A 300 -25.56 6.93 22.17
CA HIS A 300 -26.04 8.30 22.32
C HIS A 300 -24.95 9.30 21.91
N ARG A 301 -25.28 10.17 20.96
CA ARG A 301 -24.56 11.42 20.71
C ARG A 301 -25.09 12.48 21.68
N LYS A 302 -24.32 12.86 22.70
CA LYS A 302 -24.56 14.10 23.45
C LYS A 302 -23.60 15.17 22.97
N GLY A 303 -24.16 16.17 22.31
CA GLY A 303 -23.50 17.45 22.10
C GLY A 303 -23.51 18.28 23.38
N VAL A 304 -22.48 19.08 23.55
CA VAL A 304 -22.52 20.27 24.40
C VAL A 304 -22.07 21.44 23.53
N ALA A 305 -22.91 22.45 23.49
CA ALA A 305 -22.71 23.68 22.73
C ALA A 305 -22.15 24.79 23.63
N GLN A 306 -21.22 25.55 23.05
CA GLN A 306 -21.02 27.01 23.16
C GLN A 306 -20.51 27.62 24.48
N PRO A 307 -19.92 28.86 24.50
CA PRO A 307 -20.16 29.96 23.54
C PRO A 307 -18.94 30.78 23.03
N SER A 308 -19.30 31.66 22.11
CA SER A 308 -18.60 32.68 21.33
C SER A 308 -17.91 33.83 22.08
N SER A 309 -16.88 34.43 21.46
CA SER A 309 -16.64 35.88 21.56
C SER A 309 -15.83 36.48 20.39
N VAL A 310 -16.51 37.36 19.64
CA VAL A 310 -16.14 38.70 19.12
C VAL A 310 -14.96 38.90 18.14
N ALA A 311 -15.29 39.68 17.11
CA ALA A 311 -14.56 40.03 15.89
C ALA A 311 -13.52 41.16 16.02
N ALA A 312 -12.62 41.26 15.03
CA ALA A 312 -11.98 42.51 14.61
C ALA A 312 -11.52 42.42 13.13
N ALA A 313 -11.49 43.60 12.49
CA ALA A 313 -11.60 43.85 11.06
C ALA A 313 -10.31 43.69 10.22
N ALA A 314 -10.52 43.61 8.90
CA ALA A 314 -9.54 43.64 7.81
C ALA A 314 -8.83 45.01 7.66
N PRO A 315 -7.86 45.10 6.73
CA PRO A 315 -8.16 45.95 5.58
C PRO A 315 -7.81 45.33 4.21
N ALA A 316 -8.47 45.91 3.21
CA ALA A 316 -8.59 45.48 1.83
C ALA A 316 -7.35 45.76 0.98
N THR A 317 -7.13 44.90 -0.03
CA THR A 317 -6.33 45.24 -1.21
C THR A 317 -7.16 44.95 -2.47
N THR A 318 -7.25 46.00 -3.28
CA THR A 318 -8.04 46.20 -4.50
C THR A 318 -7.85 45.10 -5.56
N GLN A 319 -8.96 44.51 -6.02
CA GLN A 319 -9.04 43.76 -7.27
C GLN A 319 -9.13 44.73 -8.45
N LEU A 320 -8.21 44.60 -9.41
CA LEU A 320 -8.38 45.05 -10.78
C LEU A 320 -8.63 43.81 -11.63
N ALA A 321 -9.83 43.73 -12.20
CA ALA A 321 -10.26 42.68 -13.10
C ALA A 321 -9.59 42.85 -14.47
N ALA A 322 -8.93 41.78 -14.94
CA ALA A 322 -8.67 41.54 -16.35
C ALA A 322 -8.83 40.04 -16.59
N GLY A 323 -9.71 39.69 -17.52
CA GLY A 323 -10.22 38.34 -17.73
C GLY A 323 -9.21 37.36 -18.31
N GLY A 324 -9.39 36.11 -17.89
CA GLY A 324 -8.79 34.90 -18.42
C GLY A 324 -9.25 33.76 -17.52
N GLU A 325 -10.16 32.91 -18.00
CA GLU A 325 -10.51 31.65 -17.34
C GLU A 325 -9.30 30.70 -17.42
N GLU A 326 -8.30 30.94 -16.56
CA GLU A 326 -7.32 29.91 -16.24
C GLU A 326 -7.99 28.94 -15.27
N ALA A 327 -8.22 27.71 -15.74
CA ALA A 327 -8.50 26.58 -14.87
C ALA A 327 -7.47 26.60 -13.73
N ILE A 328 -7.93 26.52 -12.48
CA ILE A 328 -7.06 26.46 -11.31
C ILE A 328 -6.26 25.15 -11.41
N ILE A 329 -5.11 25.19 -12.08
CA ILE A 329 -4.13 24.12 -12.08
C ILE A 329 -3.59 24.12 -10.65
N GLY A 330 -4.04 23.15 -9.84
CA GLY A 330 -3.55 23.00 -8.48
C GLY A 330 -2.01 23.00 -8.47
N GLU A 331 -1.44 23.71 -7.49
CA GLU A 331 0.00 23.93 -7.35
C GLU A 331 0.80 22.66 -7.62
N VAL A 332 1.74 22.75 -8.56
CA VAL A 332 2.62 21.63 -8.90
C VAL A 332 3.55 21.37 -7.72
N LYS A 333 3.47 20.18 -7.15
CA LYS A 333 4.31 19.74 -6.03
C LYS A 333 5.29 18.70 -6.52
N GLU A 334 6.56 18.90 -6.17
CA GLU A 334 7.64 18.00 -6.55
C GLU A 334 8.63 17.85 -5.41
N GLY A 335 9.21 16.65 -5.30
CA GLY A 335 10.31 16.44 -4.35
C GLY A 335 10.66 14.98 -4.14
N TYR A 336 11.85 14.77 -3.59
CA TYR A 336 12.33 13.47 -3.19
C TYR A 336 11.48 12.86 -2.08
N TYR A 337 11.30 11.54 -2.14
CA TYR A 337 10.70 10.77 -1.07
C TYR A 337 11.50 9.49 -0.85
N GLU A 338 11.51 9.02 0.39
CA GLU A 338 12.05 7.73 0.76
C GLU A 338 11.29 7.18 1.98
N LEU A 339 10.64 6.04 1.79
CA LEU A 339 10.01 5.25 2.85
C LEU A 339 10.92 4.09 3.20
N CYS A 340 11.40 4.06 4.44
CA CYS A 340 12.30 3.03 4.94
C CYS A 340 11.49 2.04 5.77
N ILE A 341 11.52 0.74 5.44
CA ILE A 341 10.72 -0.28 6.13
C ILE A 341 11.62 -1.39 6.63
N LYS A 342 11.49 -1.74 7.91
CA LYS A 342 12.17 -2.87 8.54
C LYS A 342 11.34 -4.14 8.48
N SER A 343 10.08 -4.08 8.88
CA SER A 343 9.20 -5.25 8.92
C SER A 343 7.73 -4.85 8.90
N VAL A 344 6.92 -5.80 8.46
CA VAL A 344 5.46 -5.76 8.53
C VAL A 344 4.96 -7.09 9.07
N GLU A 345 4.20 -7.03 10.16
CA GLU A 345 3.72 -8.20 10.90
C GLU A 345 2.25 -8.01 11.27
N ALA A 346 1.48 -9.09 11.27
CA ALA A 346 0.16 -9.11 11.84
C ALA A 346 0.25 -9.53 13.32
N VAL A 347 -0.32 -8.72 14.22
CA VAL A 347 -0.19 -8.93 15.66
C VAL A 347 -1.53 -8.81 16.37
N LYS A 348 -1.65 -9.50 17.51
CA LYS A 348 -2.62 -9.15 18.53
C LYS A 348 -1.99 -8.08 19.42
N TRP A 349 -2.53 -6.86 19.36
CA TRP A 349 -1.98 -5.72 20.09
C TRP A 349 -3.09 -5.06 20.89
N ASP A 350 -2.77 -4.76 22.14
CA ASP A 350 -3.63 -4.08 23.09
C ASP A 350 -2.84 -2.87 23.63
N PRO A 351 -3.24 -1.62 23.32
CA PRO A 351 -2.52 -0.44 23.75
C PRO A 351 -2.32 -0.35 25.27
N GLU A 352 -3.27 -0.87 26.05
CA GLU A 352 -3.23 -0.77 27.52
C GLU A 352 -2.13 -1.65 28.12
N LEU A 353 -1.71 -2.73 27.44
CA LEU A 353 -0.66 -3.62 27.92
C LEU A 353 0.75 -3.07 27.64
N ASP A 354 0.94 -2.34 26.54
CA ASP A 354 2.22 -1.75 26.16
C ASP A 354 2.63 -0.58 27.10
N GLU A 355 1.67 0.19 27.61
CA GLU A 355 1.97 1.30 28.54
C GLU A 355 2.60 0.80 29.85
N VAL A 356 2.19 -0.39 30.31
CA VAL A 356 2.71 -1.02 31.54
C VAL A 356 4.14 -1.52 31.34
N GLU A 357 4.50 -1.98 30.15
CA GLU A 357 5.84 -2.51 29.85
C GLU A 357 6.85 -1.37 29.58
N SER A 358 6.41 -0.21 29.10
CA SER A 358 7.26 0.97 28.88
C SER A 358 7.60 1.76 30.16
N THR A 359 6.89 1.50 31.26
CA THR A 359 7.05 2.18 32.56
C THR A 359 7.78 1.35 33.60
N ALA A 360 8.14 0.10 33.27
CA ALA A 360 9.00 -0.79 34.05
C ALA A 360 10.43 -0.78 33.51
#